data_AF-A0A3G3JXW8-F1
#
_entry.id   AF-A0A3G3JXW8-F1
#
_cell.length_a   1.000
_cell.length_b   1.000
_cell.length_c   1.000
_cell.angle_alpha   90.00
_cell.angle_beta   90.00
_cell.angle_gamma   90.00
#
_symmetry.space_group_name_H-M   'P 1'
#
loop_
_entity.id
_entity.type
_entity.pdbx_description
1 polymer ?
#
loop_
_entity_poly.entity_id
_entity_poly.type
_entity_poly.pdbx_seq_one_letter_code
_entity_poly.pdbx_strand_id
1 'polypeptide(L)'
;MSLSTDKVTHYKNEVAVLAGTLPNVAESYHGFTGECFAAGELDEKTKQLIALGISLFANNEICTYYHVQEAQSKGASDRQIMEAAAVAAAAASGHALSQGVLRVQGALSMDKERRSGIVDGAGQPVAAGMQDYLQDTEFSSAFGHVNDDFGSRGAVSPSY
;
A
#
# COMPACT_ATOMS: atom_id res chain seq x y z
N MET A 1 18.09 27.11 -1.18
CA MET A 1 17.72 25.70 -0.90
C MET A 1 16.93 25.18 -2.10
N SER A 2 16.91 23.86 -2.32
CA SER A 2 16.11 23.29 -3.41
C SER A 2 14.64 23.18 -3.00
N LEU A 3 13.71 23.23 -3.95
CA LEU A 3 12.25 23.12 -3.67
C LEU A 3 11.90 21.86 -2.86
N SER A 4 12.58 20.73 -3.12
CA SER A 4 12.36 19.50 -2.37
C SER A 4 12.85 19.60 -0.93
N THR A 5 13.97 20.29 -0.69
CA THR A 5 14.46 20.61 0.66
C THR A 5 13.48 21.49 1.42
N ASP A 6 12.90 22.50 0.77
CA ASP A 6 11.95 23.42 1.39
C ASP A 6 10.67 22.68 1.81
N LYS A 7 10.12 21.81 0.94
CA LYS A 7 8.96 20.97 1.27
C LYS A 7 9.20 20.04 2.45
N VAL A 8 10.34 19.34 2.47
CA VAL A 8 10.69 18.43 3.59
C VAL A 8 10.88 19.21 4.89
N THR A 9 11.52 20.37 4.83
CA THR A 9 11.72 21.24 5.99
C THR A 9 10.38 21.74 6.54
N HIS A 10 9.49 22.20 5.66
CA HIS A 10 8.15 22.63 6.06
C HIS A 10 7.37 21.49 6.72
N TYR A 11 7.37 20.29 6.12
CA TYR A 11 6.77 19.11 6.74
C TYR A 11 7.31 18.81 8.15
N LYS A 12 8.65 18.81 8.32
CA LYS A 12 9.28 18.59 9.64
C LYS A 12 8.82 19.65 10.67
N ASN A 13 8.69 20.90 10.25
CA ASN A 13 8.21 21.98 11.11
C ASN A 13 6.74 21.78 11.53
N GLU A 14 5.86 21.41 10.60
CA GLU A 14 4.44 21.18 10.92
C GLU A 14 4.25 19.95 11.83
N VAL A 15 5.07 18.90 11.67
CA VAL A 15 5.10 17.76 12.60
C VAL A 15 5.54 18.22 14.01
N ALA A 16 6.45 19.18 14.13
CA ALA A 16 6.81 19.74 15.42
C ALA A 16 5.66 20.57 16.04
N VAL A 17 4.90 21.30 15.23
CA VAL A 17 3.70 22.03 15.67
C VAL A 17 2.62 21.08 16.20
N LEU A 18 2.50 19.88 15.62
CA LEU A 18 1.57 18.85 16.10
C LEU A 18 1.79 18.50 17.58
N ALA A 19 3.02 18.57 18.08
CA ALA A 19 3.31 18.32 19.49
C ALA A 19 2.68 19.38 20.42
N GLY A 20 2.39 20.58 19.92
CA GLY A 20 1.70 21.63 20.67
C GLY A 20 0.19 21.42 20.77
N THR A 21 -0.43 20.78 19.77
CA THR A 21 -1.88 20.55 19.72
C THR A 21 -2.29 19.15 20.19
N LEU A 22 -1.50 18.13 19.85
CA LEU A 22 -1.73 16.72 20.18
C LEU A 22 -0.44 16.06 20.70
N PRO A 23 0.05 16.45 21.90
CA PRO A 23 1.36 16.03 22.41
C PRO A 23 1.51 14.50 22.50
N ASN A 24 0.53 13.81 23.07
CA ASN A 24 0.59 12.35 23.23
C ASN A 24 0.58 11.61 21.88
N VAL A 25 -0.11 12.16 20.87
CA VAL A 25 -0.13 11.58 19.52
C VAL A 25 1.21 11.79 18.85
N ALA A 26 1.76 13.01 18.92
CA ALA A 26 3.07 13.33 18.37
C ALA A 26 4.16 12.46 19.01
N GLU A 27 4.17 12.32 20.34
CA GLU A 27 5.12 11.46 21.05
C GLU A 27 5.00 10.00 20.63
N SER A 28 3.78 9.45 20.62
CA SER A 28 3.53 8.05 20.21
C SER A 28 3.96 7.80 18.77
N TYR A 29 3.68 8.74 17.87
CA TYR A 29 4.06 8.66 16.46
C TYR A 29 5.59 8.68 16.29
N HIS A 30 6.30 9.59 16.96
CA HIS A 30 7.76 9.64 16.92
C HIS A 30 8.40 8.38 17.51
N GLY A 31 7.87 7.87 18.63
CA GLY A 31 8.35 6.62 19.23
C GLY A 31 8.17 5.42 18.31
N PHE A 32 6.95 5.25 17.78
CA PHE A 32 6.64 4.16 16.85
C PHE A 32 7.49 4.22 15.57
N THR A 33 7.53 5.39 14.91
CA THR A 33 8.28 5.53 13.65
C THR A 33 9.78 5.44 13.87
N GLY A 34 10.30 5.98 14.98
CA GLY A 34 11.69 5.83 15.38
C GLY A 34 12.10 4.36 15.52
N GLU A 35 11.31 3.57 16.23
CA GLU A 35 11.54 2.12 16.39
C GLU A 35 11.47 1.39 15.04
N CYS A 36 10.50 1.73 14.19
CA CYS A 36 10.37 1.14 12.86
C CYS A 36 11.62 1.35 12.00
N PHE A 37 12.25 2.53 12.08
CA PHE A 37 13.41 2.92 11.28
C PHE A 37 14.77 2.63 11.93
N ALA A 38 14.82 2.25 13.21
CA ALA A 38 16.05 1.85 13.89
C ALA A 38 16.67 0.59 13.24
N ALA A 39 17.99 0.44 13.30
CA ALA A 39 18.66 -0.75 12.77
C ALA A 39 18.20 -2.03 13.49
N GLY A 40 18.02 -3.12 12.73
CA GLY A 40 17.79 -4.47 13.24
C GLY A 40 18.32 -5.49 12.25
N GLU A 41 17.57 -6.56 11.98
CA GLU A 41 17.88 -7.50 10.88
C GLU A 41 17.97 -6.82 9.51
N LEU A 42 17.22 -5.72 9.34
CA LEU A 42 17.39 -4.78 8.23
C LEU A 42 18.10 -3.53 8.74
N ASP A 43 19.13 -3.09 8.01
CA ASP A 43 19.81 -1.83 8.29
C ASP A 43 18.90 -0.62 7.99
N GLU A 44 19.22 0.54 8.59
CA GLU A 44 18.41 1.76 8.44
C GLU A 44 18.29 2.18 6.98
N LYS A 45 19.38 2.05 6.22
CA LYS A 45 19.43 2.36 4.78
C LYS A 45 18.41 1.53 4.00
N THR A 46 18.35 0.22 4.24
CA THR A 46 17.42 -0.69 3.57
C THR A 46 15.99 -0.34 3.92
N LYS A 47 15.72 -0.03 5.19
CA LYS A 47 14.39 0.43 5.64
C LYS A 47 13.96 1.73 4.95
N GLN A 48 14.87 2.69 4.76
CA GLN A 48 14.60 3.92 4.02
C GLN A 48 14.33 3.66 2.53
N LEU A 49 15.06 2.73 1.89
CA LEU A 49 14.80 2.35 0.50
C LEU A 49 13.44 1.64 0.32
N ILE A 50 13.03 0.81 1.27
CA ILE A 50 11.68 0.22 1.30
C ILE A 50 10.62 1.32 1.42
N ALA A 51 10.79 2.24 2.36
CA ALA A 51 9.86 3.35 2.56
C ALA A 51 9.78 4.28 1.33
N LEU A 52 10.89 4.49 0.62
CA LEU A 52 10.90 5.19 -0.66
C LEU A 52 10.04 4.47 -1.70
N GLY A 53 10.17 3.14 -1.84
CA GLY A 53 9.36 2.36 -2.76
C GLY A 53 7.86 2.47 -2.47
N ILE A 54 7.47 2.42 -1.19
CA ILE A 54 6.09 2.62 -0.75
C ILE A 54 5.61 4.04 -1.07
N SER A 55 6.46 5.04 -0.84
CA SER A 55 6.13 6.45 -1.13
C SER A 55 5.85 6.71 -2.61
N LEU A 56 6.64 6.08 -3.49
CA LEU A 56 6.44 6.14 -4.94
C LEU A 56 5.14 5.45 -5.36
N PHE A 57 4.87 4.25 -4.84
CA PHE A 57 3.64 3.52 -5.12
C PHE A 57 2.39 4.30 -4.67
N ALA A 58 2.47 4.97 -3.52
CA ALA A 58 1.40 5.79 -2.96
C ALA A 58 1.28 7.18 -3.61
N ASN A 59 2.16 7.54 -4.56
CA ASN A 59 2.24 8.88 -5.15
C ASN A 59 2.33 10.01 -4.09
N ASN A 60 3.13 9.78 -3.04
CA ASN A 60 3.32 10.73 -1.94
C ASN A 60 4.61 11.53 -2.12
N GLU A 61 4.48 12.78 -2.59
CA GLU A 61 5.61 13.64 -2.94
C GLU A 61 6.53 13.95 -1.75
N ILE A 62 5.97 14.25 -0.57
CA ILE A 62 6.74 14.67 0.60
C ILE A 62 7.52 13.47 1.15
N CYS A 63 6.86 12.32 1.29
CA CYS A 63 7.52 11.10 1.74
C CYS A 63 8.60 10.66 0.75
N THR A 64 8.39 10.84 -0.55
CA THR A 64 9.42 10.56 -1.57
C THR A 64 10.67 11.39 -1.32
N TYR A 65 10.55 12.71 -1.16
CA TYR A 65 11.71 13.56 -0.91
C TYR A 65 12.35 13.30 0.46
N TYR A 66 11.54 13.06 1.49
CA TYR A 66 12.02 12.74 2.83
C TYR A 66 12.84 11.46 2.83
N HIS A 67 12.32 10.36 2.28
CA HIS A 67 13.01 9.07 2.28
C HIS A 67 14.21 9.03 1.33
N VAL A 68 14.26 9.86 0.27
CA VAL A 68 15.51 10.07 -0.49
C VAL A 68 16.58 10.69 0.41
N GLN A 69 16.27 11.77 1.12
CA GLN A 69 17.24 12.45 2.00
C GLN A 69 17.69 11.56 3.15
N GLU A 70 16.77 10.84 3.79
CA GLU A 70 17.11 9.90 4.86
C GLU A 70 17.90 8.70 4.33
N ALA A 71 17.58 8.13 3.17
CA ALA A 71 18.38 7.05 2.59
C ALA A 71 19.82 7.51 2.30
N GLN A 72 20.00 8.72 1.74
CA GLN A 72 21.32 9.32 1.51
C GLN A 72 22.07 9.56 2.83
N SER A 73 21.38 10.06 3.87
CA SER A 73 21.97 10.28 5.20
C SER A 73 22.48 8.98 5.85
N LYS A 74 21.85 7.85 5.51
CA LYS A 74 22.27 6.50 5.93
C LYS A 74 23.23 5.80 4.97
N GLY A 75 23.77 6.52 3.98
CA GLY A 75 24.80 6.03 3.07
C GLY A 75 24.30 5.27 1.84
N ALA A 76 23.03 5.42 1.45
CA ALA A 76 22.58 4.98 0.13
C ALA A 76 23.25 5.81 -0.96
N SER A 77 23.77 5.14 -1.97
CA SER A 77 24.21 5.80 -3.22
C SER A 77 23.00 6.21 -4.06
N ASP A 78 23.18 7.23 -4.90
CA ASP A 78 22.16 7.64 -5.89
C ASP A 78 21.73 6.46 -6.78
N ARG A 79 22.66 5.53 -7.07
CA ARG A 79 22.36 4.31 -7.81
C ARG A 79 21.40 3.39 -7.06
N GLN A 80 21.62 3.14 -5.77
CA GLN A 80 20.72 2.32 -4.95
C GLN A 80 19.31 2.93 -4.87
N ILE A 81 19.22 4.27 -4.77
CA ILE A 81 17.95 5.00 -4.75
C ILE A 81 17.21 4.83 -6.08
N MET A 82 17.91 4.99 -7.21
CA MET A 82 17.32 4.79 -8.53
C MET A 82 16.94 3.33 -8.80
N GLU A 83 17.72 2.36 -8.29
CA GLU A 83 17.35 0.94 -8.34
C GLU A 83 16.08 0.66 -7.53
N ALA A 84 15.93 1.22 -6.33
CA ALA A 84 14.69 1.11 -5.55
C ALA A 84 13.48 1.72 -6.28
N ALA A 85 13.66 2.86 -6.97
CA ALA A 85 12.61 3.46 -7.79
C ALA A 85 12.21 2.57 -8.98
N ALA A 86 13.18 1.93 -9.65
CA ALA A 86 12.91 0.98 -10.72
C ALA A 86 12.16 -0.27 -10.23
N VAL A 87 12.53 -0.80 -9.07
CA VAL A 87 11.82 -1.92 -8.42
C VAL A 87 10.39 -1.52 -8.07
N ALA A 88 10.17 -0.31 -7.53
CA ALA A 88 8.83 0.19 -7.23
C ALA A 88 7.97 0.31 -8.50
N ALA A 89 8.53 0.82 -9.61
CA ALA A 89 7.83 0.89 -10.89
C ALA A 89 7.46 -0.51 -11.44
N ALA A 90 8.38 -1.48 -11.35
CA ALA A 90 8.11 -2.85 -11.75
C ALA A 90 6.97 -3.47 -10.92
N ALA A 91 7.02 -3.32 -9.59
CA ALA A 91 5.96 -3.80 -8.69
C ALA A 91 4.61 -3.14 -8.99
N ALA A 92 4.59 -1.82 -9.21
CA ALA A 92 3.38 -1.08 -9.58
C ALA A 92 2.80 -1.54 -10.92
N SER A 93 3.64 -1.82 -11.92
CA SER A 93 3.19 -2.31 -13.23
C SER A 93 2.50 -3.67 -13.14
N GLY A 94 2.95 -4.54 -12.23
CA GLY A 94 2.32 -5.84 -11.97
C GLY A 94 0.87 -5.71 -11.49
N HIS A 95 0.55 -4.66 -10.72
CA HIS A 95 -0.83 -4.37 -10.33
C HIS A 95 -1.71 -4.13 -11.56
N ALA A 96 -1.35 -3.21 -12.45
CA ALA A 96 -2.13 -2.93 -13.65
C ALA A 96 -2.21 -4.14 -14.60
N LEU A 97 -1.09 -4.84 -14.80
CA LEU A 97 -1.04 -6.00 -15.70
C LEU A 97 -1.93 -7.14 -15.18
N SER A 98 -1.87 -7.46 -13.88
CA SER A 98 -2.71 -8.51 -13.29
C SER A 98 -4.21 -8.23 -13.49
N GLN A 99 -4.62 -6.97 -13.32
CA GLN A 99 -6.00 -6.54 -13.58
C GLN A 99 -6.36 -6.66 -15.06
N GLY A 100 -5.45 -6.26 -15.95
CA GLY A 100 -5.63 -6.40 -17.39
C GLY A 100 -5.82 -7.86 -17.81
N VAL A 101 -4.90 -8.74 -17.42
CA VAL A 101 -4.95 -10.14 -17.85
C VAL A 101 -6.14 -10.89 -17.24
N LEU A 102 -6.50 -10.64 -15.98
CA LEU A 102 -7.60 -11.36 -15.34
C LEU A 102 -8.96 -10.78 -15.70
N ARG A 103 -9.15 -9.46 -15.53
CA ARG A 103 -10.48 -8.83 -15.69
C ARG A 103 -10.80 -8.52 -17.14
N VAL A 104 -9.85 -7.94 -17.89
CA VAL A 104 -10.13 -7.54 -19.29
C VAL A 104 -10.25 -8.78 -20.17
N GLN A 105 -9.33 -9.75 -20.06
CA GLN A 105 -9.46 -10.99 -20.85
C GLN A 105 -10.71 -11.77 -20.44
N GLY A 106 -11.04 -11.83 -19.15
CA GLY A 106 -12.31 -12.38 -18.65
C GLY A 106 -13.52 -11.73 -19.33
N ALA A 107 -13.62 -10.40 -19.31
CA ALA A 107 -14.71 -9.67 -19.96
C ALA A 107 -14.79 -9.92 -21.48
N LEU A 108 -13.65 -9.95 -22.17
CA LEU A 108 -13.60 -10.24 -23.61
C LEU A 108 -14.03 -11.67 -23.95
N SER A 109 -13.69 -12.65 -23.11
CA SER A 109 -14.12 -14.05 -23.28
C SER A 109 -15.64 -14.20 -23.16
N MET A 110 -16.26 -13.54 -22.17
CA MET A 110 -17.71 -13.54 -21.98
C MET A 110 -18.47 -12.90 -23.15
N ASP A 111 -17.95 -11.80 -23.71
CA ASP A 111 -18.55 -11.19 -24.91
C ASP A 111 -18.51 -12.14 -26.10
N LYS A 112 -17.40 -12.86 -26.28
CA LYS A 112 -17.25 -13.85 -27.35
C LYS A 112 -18.23 -15.02 -27.19
N GLU A 113 -18.42 -15.53 -25.98
CA GLU A 113 -19.40 -16.57 -25.66
C GLU A 113 -20.84 -16.10 -25.93
N ARG A 114 -21.20 -14.91 -25.42
CA ARG A 114 -22.53 -14.29 -25.66
C ARG A 114 -22.82 -14.14 -27.15
N ARG A 115 -21.83 -13.70 -27.93
CA ARG A 115 -21.96 -13.53 -29.39
C ARG A 115 -22.01 -14.83 -30.17
N SER A 116 -21.46 -15.92 -29.63
CA SER A 116 -21.49 -17.24 -30.25
C SER A 116 -22.86 -17.92 -30.20
N GLY A 117 -23.79 -17.44 -29.36
CA GLY A 117 -25.15 -17.96 -29.26
C GLY A 117 -25.24 -19.37 -28.66
N ILE A 118 -24.18 -19.87 -28.01
CA ILE A 118 -24.18 -21.18 -27.38
C ILE A 118 -25.10 -21.11 -26.15
N VAL A 119 -26.17 -21.89 -26.20
CA VAL A 119 -27.13 -22.10 -25.12
C VAL A 119 -27.08 -23.56 -24.70
N ASP A 120 -27.37 -23.86 -23.44
CA ASP A 120 -27.48 -25.22 -22.95
C ASP A 120 -28.71 -25.95 -23.54
N GLY A 121 -28.89 -27.22 -23.17
CA GLY A 121 -30.05 -28.02 -23.57
C GLY A 121 -31.41 -27.45 -23.10
N ALA A 122 -31.44 -26.44 -22.23
CA ALA A 122 -32.62 -25.72 -21.78
C ALA A 122 -32.80 -24.34 -22.45
N GLY A 123 -31.90 -23.96 -23.38
CA GLY A 123 -31.94 -22.69 -24.09
C GLY A 123 -31.41 -21.50 -23.28
N GLN A 124 -30.74 -21.74 -22.15
CA GLN A 124 -30.11 -20.68 -21.36
C GLN A 124 -28.66 -20.46 -21.77
N PRO A 125 -28.13 -19.22 -21.73
CA PRO A 125 -26.73 -18.97 -21.99
C PRO A 125 -25.87 -19.75 -21.01
N VAL A 126 -24.95 -20.58 -21.52
CA VAL A 126 -23.97 -21.34 -20.71
C VAL A 126 -22.92 -20.39 -20.13
N ALA A 127 -23.29 -19.58 -19.14
CA ALA A 127 -22.32 -18.81 -18.36
C ALA A 127 -21.62 -19.74 -17.35
N ALA A 128 -20.75 -20.64 -17.82
CA ALA A 128 -20.12 -21.64 -16.97
C ALA A 128 -18.76 -21.22 -16.36
N GLY A 129 -18.28 -19.99 -16.59
CA GLY A 129 -16.88 -19.64 -16.27
C GLY A 129 -16.62 -18.64 -15.13
N MET A 130 -17.62 -17.85 -14.71
CA MET A 130 -17.35 -16.63 -13.93
C MET A 130 -18.00 -16.61 -12.53
N GLN A 131 -19.06 -17.39 -12.28
CA GLN A 131 -19.67 -17.47 -10.95
C GLN A 131 -18.71 -18.06 -9.91
N ASP A 132 -17.90 -19.06 -10.28
CA ASP A 132 -16.86 -19.62 -9.41
C ASP A 132 -15.67 -18.64 -9.25
N TYR A 133 -15.24 -18.00 -10.34
CA TYR A 133 -14.07 -17.11 -10.31
C TYR A 133 -14.28 -15.82 -9.49
N LEU A 134 -15.50 -15.25 -9.51
CA LEU A 134 -15.81 -14.06 -8.71
C LEU A 134 -16.06 -14.37 -7.23
N GLN A 135 -16.41 -15.61 -6.89
CA GLN A 135 -16.50 -16.06 -5.50
C GLN A 135 -15.12 -16.27 -4.86
N ASP A 136 -14.11 -16.64 -5.67
CA ASP A 136 -12.74 -16.90 -5.20
C ASP A 136 -11.82 -15.66 -5.19
N THR A 137 -12.23 -14.53 -5.76
CA THR A 137 -11.47 -13.28 -5.62
C THR A 137 -11.66 -12.66 -4.24
N GLU A 138 -10.95 -13.21 -3.25
CA GLU A 138 -10.62 -12.71 -1.91
C GLU A 138 -9.92 -11.33 -1.90
N PHE A 139 -10.23 -10.44 -2.85
CA PHE A 139 -9.76 -9.05 -2.85
C PHE A 139 -10.86 -8.08 -2.37
N SER A 140 -12.12 -8.53 -2.32
CA SER A 140 -13.20 -7.78 -1.66
C SER A 140 -13.13 -7.91 -0.13
N SER A 141 -12.56 -8.99 0.41
CA SER A 141 -12.42 -9.22 1.86
C SER A 141 -11.22 -8.50 2.48
N ALA A 142 -10.15 -8.26 1.72
CA ALA A 142 -8.88 -7.72 2.22
C ALA A 142 -8.94 -6.26 2.74
N PHE A 143 -9.96 -5.47 2.37
CA PHE A 143 -10.14 -4.08 2.86
C PHE A 143 -11.57 -3.78 3.34
N GLY A 144 -12.47 -4.77 3.39
CA GLY A 144 -13.88 -4.58 3.71
C GLY A 144 -14.29 -4.85 5.17
N HIS A 145 -13.44 -5.51 5.98
CA HIS A 145 -13.80 -5.92 7.35
C HIS A 145 -12.80 -5.42 8.40
N VAL A 146 -12.58 -4.11 8.48
CA VAL A 146 -11.79 -3.51 9.58
C VAL A 146 -12.65 -2.73 10.59
N ASN A 147 -13.99 -2.80 10.50
CA ASN A 147 -14.87 -1.96 11.33
C ASN A 147 -15.81 -2.69 12.30
N ASP A 148 -15.72 -4.01 12.50
CA ASP A 148 -16.66 -4.73 13.38
C ASP A 148 -16.07 -5.34 14.67
N ASP A 149 -14.77 -5.19 14.95
CA ASP A 149 -14.14 -5.82 16.13
C ASP A 149 -13.77 -4.89 17.30
N PHE A 150 -14.10 -3.59 17.22
CA PHE A 150 -13.98 -2.65 18.36
C PHE A 150 -15.35 -2.31 18.96
N GLY A 151 -16.08 -3.33 19.41
CA GLY A 151 -17.45 -3.09 19.87
C GLY A 151 -18.09 -4.14 20.77
N SER A 152 -17.36 -4.98 21.53
CA SER A 152 -18.02 -5.81 22.58
C SER A 152 -17.10 -6.56 23.55
N ARG A 153 -16.10 -5.91 24.18
CA ARG A 153 -15.49 -6.50 25.39
C ARG A 153 -15.30 -5.48 26.51
N GLY A 154 -16.42 -4.88 26.93
CA GLY A 154 -16.61 -4.41 28.29
C GLY A 154 -17.26 -5.53 29.11
N ALA A 155 -16.48 -6.24 29.92
CA ALA A 155 -16.98 -6.95 31.10
C ALA A 155 -15.84 -7.07 32.12
N VAL A 156 -16.08 -6.49 33.28
CA VAL A 156 -15.22 -6.41 34.46
C VAL A 156 -15.20 -7.77 35.19
N SER A 157 -14.00 -8.22 35.58
CA SER A 157 -13.53 -9.05 36.74
C SER A 157 -14.41 -10.15 37.38
N PRO A 158 -13.86 -11.23 38.01
CA PRO A 158 -13.11 -11.07 39.29
C PRO A 158 -11.97 -12.09 39.59
N SER A 159 -11.09 -11.67 40.53
CA SER A 159 -10.30 -12.45 41.52
C SER A 159 -9.35 -13.56 41.00
N TYR A 160 -8.04 -13.53 41.29
CA TYR A 160 -7.36 -13.52 42.59
C TYR A 160 -6.05 -12.74 42.57
#